data_AF-A0A951CER0-F1
#
_entry.id   AF-A0A951CER0-F1
#
_cell.length_a   1.000
_cell.length_b   1.000
_cell.length_c   1.000
_cell.angle_alpha   90.00
_cell.angle_beta   90.00
_cell.angle_gamma   90.00
#
_symmetry.space_group_name_H-M   'P 1'
#
loop_
_entity.id
_entity.type
_entity.pdbx_description
1 polymer ?
#
loop_
_entity_poly.entity_id
_entity_poly.type
_entity_poly.pdbx_seq_one_letter_code
_entity_poly.pdbx_strand_id
1 'polypeptide(L)'
;MKLIKLNGKTLPEWLAKQSPTAFPSHGKVSYYGSYKKIEEYLNNNVHPYVNVSANAIDGGTLTDHGPDHIKTVILRACELVSARGDLTPYEVYLLLVAIHLHDVGNIFGRETHELNSEAVIKELGTLLGEHRLEHRVIFEIAQAHGGSIAGDKDKISRLPRSVALLGQDVRQQMLAAILRFADELAD
;
A
#
# COMPACT_ATOMS: atom_id res chain seq x y z
N MET A 1 15.81 -3.78 -17.16
CA MET A 1 15.00 -2.58 -16.91
C MET A 1 15.85 -1.62 -16.05
N LYS A 2 15.55 -0.31 -16.03
CA LYS A 2 16.46 0.73 -15.49
C LYS A 2 16.06 1.07 -14.06
N LEU A 3 17.01 1.08 -13.13
CA LEU A 3 16.78 1.45 -11.73
C LEU A 3 16.07 2.82 -11.64
N ILE A 4 15.15 2.92 -10.69
CA ILE A 4 14.57 4.22 -10.34
C ILE A 4 15.68 5.12 -9.80
N LYS A 5 15.69 6.37 -10.28
CA LYS A 5 16.55 7.42 -9.73
C LYS A 5 15.67 8.41 -8.97
N LEU A 6 15.61 8.25 -7.65
CA LEU A 6 14.85 9.17 -6.80
C LEU A 6 15.50 10.55 -6.68
N ASN A 7 16.84 10.65 -6.78
CA ASN A 7 17.58 11.92 -6.72
C ASN A 7 17.21 12.77 -5.49
N GLY A 8 17.15 12.15 -4.31
CA GLY A 8 16.80 12.81 -3.05
C GLY A 8 15.30 13.05 -2.83
N LYS A 9 14.43 12.51 -3.70
CA LYS A 9 12.97 12.57 -3.54
C LYS A 9 12.42 11.29 -2.91
N THR A 10 11.24 11.39 -2.32
CA THR A 10 10.43 10.24 -1.93
C THR A 10 9.71 9.61 -3.13
N LEU A 11 9.20 8.39 -2.98
CA LEU A 11 8.38 7.72 -4.00
C LEU A 11 7.14 8.54 -4.39
N PRO A 12 6.36 9.14 -3.46
CA PRO A 12 5.25 10.03 -3.82
C PRO A 12 5.69 11.26 -4.64
N GLU A 13 6.77 11.94 -4.24
CA GLU A 13 7.31 13.09 -4.98
C GLU A 13 7.84 12.71 -6.36
N TRP A 14 8.44 11.52 -6.48
CA TRP A 14 8.87 10.97 -7.76
C TRP A 14 7.66 10.63 -8.65
N LEU A 15 6.62 10.01 -8.08
CA LEU A 15 5.37 9.66 -8.78
C LEU A 15 4.68 10.92 -9.34
N ALA A 16 4.64 12.01 -8.56
CA ALA A 16 4.07 13.29 -8.94
C ALA A 16 4.70 13.93 -10.19
N LYS A 17 5.90 13.49 -10.59
CA LYS A 17 6.65 14.01 -11.74
C LYS A 17 6.61 13.09 -12.96
N GLN A 18 5.93 11.94 -12.88
CA GLN A 18 5.86 11.01 -14.00
C GLN A 18 4.87 11.49 -15.06
N SER A 19 5.15 11.16 -16.32
CA SER A 19 4.26 11.48 -17.44
C SER A 19 2.92 10.75 -17.25
N PRO A 20 1.77 11.40 -17.45
CA PRO A 20 0.46 10.74 -17.43
C PRO A 20 0.35 9.57 -18.44
N THR A 21 1.12 9.62 -19.53
CA THR A 21 1.16 8.57 -20.55
C THR A 21 1.95 7.32 -20.14
N ALA A 22 2.70 7.37 -19.05
CA ALA A 22 3.45 6.24 -18.50
C ALA A 22 2.59 5.28 -17.65
N PHE A 23 1.28 5.52 -17.60
CA PHE A 23 0.31 4.75 -16.84
C PHE A 23 -0.73 4.10 -17.77
N PRO A 24 -1.44 3.03 -17.32
CA PRO A 24 -2.40 2.30 -18.16
C PRO A 24 -3.50 3.14 -18.80
N SER A 25 -3.97 4.18 -18.10
CA SER A 25 -5.04 5.06 -18.59
C SER A 25 -4.59 6.03 -19.69
N HIS A 26 -3.29 6.09 -19.98
CA HIS A 26 -2.67 7.03 -20.91
C HIS A 26 -3.11 8.50 -20.68
N GLY A 27 -3.19 8.90 -19.42
CA GLY A 27 -3.52 10.26 -19.00
C GLY A 27 -5.01 10.55 -18.78
N LYS A 28 -5.91 9.58 -19.01
CA LYS A 28 -7.34 9.74 -18.69
C LYS A 28 -7.62 9.73 -17.19
N VAL A 29 -6.75 9.09 -16.41
CA VAL A 29 -6.84 9.00 -14.94
C VAL A 29 -5.55 9.57 -14.34
N SER A 30 -5.70 10.43 -13.33
CA SER A 30 -4.57 10.92 -12.54
C SER A 30 -4.26 9.96 -11.40
N TYR A 31 -3.33 9.02 -11.62
CA TYR A 31 -2.93 8.04 -10.59
C TYR A 31 -2.32 8.69 -9.36
N TYR A 32 -1.48 9.71 -9.52
CA TYR A 32 -0.98 10.51 -8.39
C TYR A 32 -2.13 11.23 -7.66
N GLY A 33 -3.10 11.78 -8.41
CA GLY A 33 -4.29 12.40 -7.82
C GLY A 33 -5.13 11.42 -7.02
N SER A 34 -5.35 10.20 -7.53
CA SER A 34 -6.05 9.13 -6.81
C SER A 34 -5.28 8.73 -5.54
N TYR A 35 -3.97 8.52 -5.65
CA TYR A 35 -3.11 8.26 -4.48
C TYR A 35 -3.25 9.34 -3.41
N LYS A 36 -3.16 10.62 -3.79
CA LYS A 36 -3.26 11.75 -2.85
C LYS A 36 -4.60 11.78 -2.12
N LYS A 37 -5.70 11.49 -2.81
CA LYS A 37 -7.03 11.42 -2.17
C LYS A 37 -7.12 10.27 -1.17
N ILE A 38 -6.57 9.10 -1.52
CA ILE A 38 -6.54 7.93 -0.64
C ILE A 38 -5.67 8.19 0.59
N GLU A 39 -4.46 8.72 0.39
CA GLU A 39 -3.53 9.10 1.45
C GLU A 39 -4.19 10.10 2.41
N GLU A 40 -4.77 11.17 1.88
CA GLU A 40 -5.43 12.20 2.69
C GLU A 40 -6.61 11.64 3.49
N TYR A 41 -7.47 10.84 2.84
CA TYR A 41 -8.60 10.22 3.51
C TYR A 41 -8.14 9.28 4.63
N LEU A 42 -7.22 8.36 4.35
CA LEU A 42 -6.77 7.36 5.32
C LEU A 42 -6.00 7.99 6.47
N ASN A 43 -5.10 8.95 6.21
CA ASN A 43 -4.36 9.64 7.26
C ASN A 43 -5.25 10.46 8.19
N ASN A 44 -6.35 11.02 7.68
CA ASN A 44 -7.23 11.86 8.49
C ASN A 44 -8.35 11.08 9.19
N ASN A 45 -8.80 9.96 8.61
CA ASN A 45 -10.03 9.29 9.04
C ASN A 45 -9.83 7.85 9.50
N VAL A 46 -8.68 7.23 9.22
CA VAL A 46 -8.47 5.79 9.48
C VAL A 46 -7.21 5.52 10.29
N HIS A 47 -6.03 5.90 9.80
CA HIS A 47 -4.75 5.62 10.47
C HIS A 47 -4.67 6.07 11.93
N PRO A 48 -5.20 7.26 12.33
CA PRO A 48 -5.18 7.68 13.72
C PRO A 48 -5.87 6.70 14.69
N TYR A 49 -6.76 5.85 14.18
CA TYR A 49 -7.57 4.92 14.95
C TYR A 49 -7.07 3.47 14.86
N VAL A 50 -6.07 3.17 14.03
CA VAL A 50 -5.44 1.84 13.93
C VAL A 50 -4.79 1.47 15.28
N ASN A 51 -4.16 2.45 15.94
CA ASN A 51 -3.44 2.29 17.21
C ASN A 51 -4.28 1.81 18.39
N VAL A 52 -5.57 2.16 18.41
CA VAL A 52 -6.50 1.82 19.50
C VAL A 52 -6.77 0.31 19.51
N SER A 53 -6.74 -0.33 18.34
CA SER A 53 -7.07 -1.75 18.18
C SER A 53 -5.88 -2.69 18.42
N ALA A 54 -4.65 -2.25 18.09
CA ALA A 54 -3.44 -3.06 18.27
C ALA A 54 -3.01 -3.16 19.75
N ASN A 55 -3.07 -2.05 20.49
CA ASN A 55 -2.66 -1.98 21.90
C ASN A 55 -3.57 -2.79 22.85
N ALA A 56 -4.85 -2.97 22.50
CA ALA A 56 -5.78 -3.78 23.28
C ALA A 56 -5.48 -5.29 23.23
N ILE A 57 -4.66 -5.75 22.27
CA ILE A 57 -4.48 -7.17 21.96
C ILE A 57 -3.12 -7.69 22.43
N ASP A 58 -2.08 -6.86 22.41
CA ASP A 58 -0.70 -7.32 22.63
C ASP A 58 -0.06 -6.77 23.91
N GLY A 59 -0.88 -6.48 24.92
CA GLY A 59 -0.39 -6.15 26.27
C GLY A 59 0.32 -4.80 26.42
N GLY A 60 0.08 -3.85 25.50
CA GLY A 60 0.53 -2.46 25.63
C GLY A 60 1.98 -2.18 25.22
N THR A 61 2.58 -3.02 24.36
CA THR A 61 3.98 -2.84 23.93
C THR A 61 4.21 -2.70 22.42
N LEU A 62 3.19 -2.51 21.56
CA LEU A 62 3.44 -2.42 20.11
C LEU A 62 3.13 -1.06 19.50
N THR A 63 4.20 -0.56 18.85
CA THR A 63 4.33 0.30 17.68
C THR A 63 3.11 1.10 17.23
N ASP A 64 3.35 2.41 17.06
CA ASP A 64 2.38 3.41 16.61
C ASP A 64 2.08 3.23 15.11
N HIS A 65 1.16 2.33 14.73
CA HIS A 65 0.62 2.16 13.37
C HIS A 65 -0.22 3.35 12.84
N GLY A 66 -0.02 4.55 13.41
CA GLY A 66 -0.63 5.79 12.96
C GLY A 66 -0.01 6.35 11.68
N PRO A 67 -0.36 7.59 11.29
CA PRO A 67 0.19 8.24 10.10
C PRO A 67 1.72 8.31 10.06
N ASP A 68 2.38 8.39 11.22
CA ASP A 68 3.85 8.44 11.31
C ASP A 68 4.52 7.10 10.99
N HIS A 69 3.91 5.96 11.35
CA HIS A 69 4.37 4.64 10.88
C HIS A 69 4.27 4.54 9.38
N ILE A 70 3.12 4.88 8.81
CA ILE A 70 2.91 4.84 7.35
C ILE A 70 3.96 5.69 6.61
N LYS A 71 4.28 6.87 7.14
CA LYS A 71 5.37 7.73 6.62
C LYS A 71 6.73 7.04 6.70
N THR A 72 7.01 6.34 7.79
CA THR A 72 8.24 5.58 7.99
C THR A 72 8.33 4.40 7.04
N VAL A 73 7.24 3.63 6.84
CA VAL A 73 7.16 2.55 5.84
C VAL A 73 7.44 3.09 4.43
N ILE A 74 6.86 4.23 4.05
CA ILE A 74 7.16 4.87 2.76
C ILE A 74 8.64 5.23 2.64
N LEU A 75 9.25 5.76 3.71
CA LEU A 75 10.69 6.07 3.72
C LEU A 75 11.55 4.82 3.53
N ARG A 76 11.25 3.72 4.23
CA ARG A 76 11.95 2.44 4.07
C ARG A 76 11.78 1.86 2.67
N ALA A 77 10.58 1.95 2.09
CA ALA A 77 10.34 1.57 0.71
C ALA A 77 11.17 2.43 -0.28
N CYS A 78 11.35 3.74 -0.02
CA CYS A 78 12.21 4.60 -0.82
C CYS A 78 13.68 4.13 -0.78
N GLU A 79 14.18 3.75 0.39
CA GLU A 79 15.55 3.24 0.59
C GLU A 79 15.77 1.92 -0.18
N LEU A 80 14.83 0.98 -0.03
CA LEU A 80 14.88 -0.33 -0.72
C LEU A 80 14.83 -0.17 -2.25
N VAL A 81 13.90 0.64 -2.75
CA VAL A 81 13.74 0.88 -4.19
C VAL A 81 14.95 1.62 -4.75
N SER A 82 15.52 2.58 -4.03
CA SER A 82 16.74 3.29 -4.47
C SER A 82 17.96 2.39 -4.54
N ALA A 83 18.07 1.43 -3.63
CA ALA A 83 19.22 0.54 -3.56
C ALA A 83 19.21 -0.52 -4.67
N ARG A 84 18.04 -1.11 -4.98
CA ARG A 84 17.96 -2.31 -5.83
C ARG A 84 16.73 -2.39 -6.74
N GLY A 85 15.82 -1.42 -6.69
CA GLY A 85 14.53 -1.48 -7.38
C GLY A 85 14.52 -0.76 -8.72
N ASP A 86 14.08 -1.46 -9.76
CA ASP A 86 13.39 -0.82 -10.87
C ASP A 86 11.89 -1.01 -10.66
N LEU A 87 11.11 0.06 -10.54
CA LEU A 87 9.64 -0.02 -10.58
C LEU A 87 9.14 0.87 -11.71
N THR A 88 8.07 0.44 -12.36
CA THR A 88 7.32 1.32 -13.26
C THR A 88 6.56 2.38 -12.45
N PRO A 89 6.17 3.53 -13.06
CA PRO A 89 5.29 4.48 -12.40
C PRO A 89 4.01 3.85 -11.85
N TYR A 90 3.45 2.87 -12.57
CA TYR A 90 2.26 2.18 -12.14
C TYR A 90 2.50 1.28 -10.93
N GLU A 91 3.59 0.52 -10.91
CA GLU A 91 3.99 -0.28 -9.74
C GLU A 91 4.27 0.59 -8.50
N VAL A 92 4.85 1.79 -8.67
CA VAL A 92 5.03 2.75 -7.56
C VAL A 92 3.69 3.19 -7.01
N TYR A 93 2.72 3.52 -7.88
CA TYR A 93 1.35 3.85 -7.45
C TYR A 93 0.72 2.69 -6.65
N LEU A 94 0.77 1.46 -7.17
CA LEU A 94 0.19 0.29 -6.50
C LEU A 94 0.83 0.03 -5.14
N LEU A 95 2.15 0.13 -5.05
CA LEU A 95 2.90 -0.02 -3.81
C LEU A 95 2.50 1.03 -2.78
N LEU A 96 2.43 2.31 -3.16
CA LEU A 96 2.06 3.40 -2.25
C LEU A 96 0.63 3.25 -1.72
N VAL A 97 -0.32 2.87 -2.58
CA VAL A 97 -1.70 2.60 -2.13
C VAL A 97 -1.74 1.36 -1.22
N ALA A 98 -0.99 0.31 -1.53
CA ALA A 98 -0.92 -0.88 -0.69
C ALA A 98 -0.29 -0.59 0.69
N ILE A 99 0.74 0.27 0.76
CA ILE A 99 1.32 0.74 2.03
C ILE A 99 0.23 1.41 2.89
N HIS A 100 -0.59 2.29 2.33
CA HIS A 100 -1.67 2.89 3.10
C HIS A 100 -2.76 1.89 3.55
N LEU A 101 -2.95 0.78 2.83
CA LEU A 101 -4.01 -0.18 3.14
C LEU A 101 -3.56 -1.37 3.98
N HIS A 102 -2.25 -1.56 4.20
CA HIS A 102 -1.71 -2.79 4.78
C HIS A 102 -2.28 -3.06 6.18
N ASP A 103 -2.28 -2.08 7.07
CA ASP A 103 -2.85 -2.19 8.42
C ASP A 103 -4.37 -1.97 8.48
N VAL A 104 -4.94 -1.32 7.47
CA VAL A 104 -6.38 -1.06 7.41
C VAL A 104 -7.17 -2.37 7.30
N GLY A 105 -6.64 -3.39 6.62
CA GLY A 105 -7.26 -4.71 6.54
C GLY A 105 -7.41 -5.41 7.91
N ASN A 106 -6.53 -5.12 8.87
CA ASN A 106 -6.61 -5.65 10.23
C ASN A 106 -7.77 -5.03 11.02
N ILE A 107 -8.18 -3.81 10.69
CA ILE A 107 -9.35 -3.13 11.28
C ILE A 107 -10.64 -3.78 10.77
N PHE A 108 -10.82 -3.93 9.46
CA PHE A 108 -12.12 -4.37 8.91
C PHE A 108 -12.49 -5.83 9.22
N GLY A 109 -11.51 -6.67 9.55
CA GLY A 109 -11.74 -8.04 10.03
C GLY A 109 -12.03 -8.13 11.54
N ARG A 110 -11.94 -7.01 12.28
CA ARG A 110 -12.12 -6.95 13.74
C ARG A 110 -13.27 -5.99 14.05
N GLU A 111 -14.09 -6.30 15.05
CA GLU A 111 -15.23 -5.46 15.44
C GLU A 111 -14.75 -4.14 16.09
N THR A 112 -14.35 -3.15 15.30
CA THR A 112 -14.02 -1.81 15.80
C THR A 112 -15.25 -0.92 15.75
N HIS A 113 -15.84 -0.64 16.91
CA HIS A 113 -17.03 0.22 17.04
C HIS A 113 -16.77 1.70 16.72
N GLU A 114 -15.51 2.16 16.79
CA GLU A 114 -15.12 3.56 16.56
C GLU A 114 -15.01 3.91 15.07
N LEU A 115 -14.70 2.93 14.22
CA LEU A 115 -14.68 3.07 12.77
C LEU A 115 -15.93 2.41 12.21
N ASN A 116 -16.81 3.19 11.59
CA ASN A 116 -17.91 2.62 10.80
C ASN A 116 -17.29 1.93 9.57
N SER A 117 -16.94 0.65 9.73
CA SER A 117 -16.22 -0.15 8.74
C SER A 117 -16.92 -0.15 7.38
N GLU A 118 -18.25 -0.14 7.35
CA GLU A 118 -19.03 -0.05 6.12
C GLU A 118 -18.84 1.30 5.41
N ALA A 119 -18.87 2.41 6.15
CA ALA A 119 -18.66 3.74 5.58
C ALA A 119 -17.25 3.91 5.02
N VAL A 120 -16.23 3.41 5.73
CA VAL A 120 -14.84 3.47 5.28
C VAL A 120 -14.61 2.57 4.07
N ILE A 121 -15.17 1.35 4.06
CA ILE A 121 -15.10 0.44 2.91
C ILE A 121 -15.76 1.08 1.68
N LYS A 122 -16.92 1.70 1.86
CA LYS A 122 -17.65 2.39 0.78
C LYS A 122 -16.86 3.59 0.23
N GLU A 123 -16.29 4.40 1.11
CA GLU A 123 -15.49 5.55 0.71
C GLU A 123 -14.20 5.11 0.01
N LEU A 124 -13.49 4.10 0.54
CA LEU A 124 -12.34 3.50 -0.13
C LEU A 124 -12.70 2.93 -1.50
N GLY A 125 -13.83 2.25 -1.63
CA GLY A 125 -14.32 1.77 -2.92
C GLY A 125 -14.55 2.92 -3.91
N THR A 126 -15.06 4.05 -3.44
CA THR A 126 -15.27 5.26 -4.25
C THR A 126 -13.95 5.90 -4.66
N LEU A 127 -12.99 6.02 -3.73
CA LEU A 127 -11.68 6.62 -3.96
C LEU A 127 -10.78 5.79 -4.89
N LEU A 128 -10.85 4.46 -4.77
CA LEU A 128 -10.12 3.55 -5.65
C LEU A 128 -10.73 3.47 -7.06
N GLY A 129 -11.97 3.94 -7.27
CA GLY A 129 -12.64 3.99 -8.57
C GLY A 129 -13.24 2.66 -9.03
N GLU A 130 -13.44 2.45 -10.34
CA GLU A 130 -14.23 1.30 -10.82
C GLU A 130 -13.41 0.03 -11.16
N HIS A 131 -12.08 0.12 -11.15
CA HIS A 131 -11.21 -0.97 -11.60
C HIS A 131 -11.04 -2.07 -10.56
N ARG A 132 -12.05 -2.95 -10.43
CA ARG A 132 -12.09 -4.06 -9.46
C ARG A 132 -10.86 -4.97 -9.48
N LEU A 133 -10.21 -5.16 -10.63
CA LEU A 133 -8.97 -5.94 -10.72
C LEU A 133 -7.77 -5.23 -10.10
N GLU A 134 -7.66 -3.91 -10.29
CA GLU A 134 -6.59 -3.10 -9.68
C GLU A 134 -6.73 -3.14 -8.16
N HIS A 135 -7.95 -2.95 -7.66
CA HIS A 135 -8.25 -3.03 -6.23
C HIS A 135 -7.84 -4.37 -5.65
N ARG A 136 -8.22 -5.47 -6.33
CA ARG A 136 -7.89 -6.82 -5.90
C ARG A 136 -6.38 -6.99 -5.75
N VAL A 137 -5.59 -6.57 -6.74
CA VAL A 137 -4.13 -6.67 -6.71
C VAL A 137 -3.55 -5.85 -5.56
N ILE A 138 -4.03 -4.61 -5.37
CA ILE A 138 -3.63 -3.76 -4.23
C ILE A 138 -3.92 -4.45 -2.89
N PHE A 139 -5.12 -5.00 -2.73
CA PHE A 139 -5.51 -5.70 -1.50
C PHE A 139 -4.71 -6.98 -1.26
N GLU A 140 -4.39 -7.74 -2.31
CA GLU A 140 -3.55 -8.93 -2.21
C GLU A 140 -2.10 -8.58 -1.81
N ILE A 141 -1.54 -7.48 -2.35
CA ILE A 141 -0.23 -6.95 -1.93
C ILE A 141 -0.29 -6.53 -0.45
N ALA A 142 -1.27 -5.70 -0.10
CA ALA A 142 -1.47 -5.18 1.25
C ALA A 142 -1.61 -6.32 2.26
N GLN A 143 -2.46 -7.32 1.99
CA GLN A 143 -2.68 -8.42 2.94
C GLN A 143 -1.49 -9.37 3.08
N ALA A 144 -0.64 -9.50 2.06
CA ALA A 144 0.51 -10.40 2.14
C ALA A 144 1.53 -9.99 3.20
N HIS A 145 1.48 -8.75 3.70
CA HIS A 145 2.39 -8.27 4.73
C HIS A 145 2.24 -8.99 6.07
N GLY A 146 1.10 -9.55 6.49
CA GLY A 146 0.97 -10.03 7.89
C GLY A 146 -0.04 -11.15 8.10
N GLY A 147 0.06 -11.92 9.19
CA GLY A 147 -0.84 -13.06 9.49
C GLY A 147 -0.35 -14.41 8.94
N SER A 148 -1.23 -15.41 8.88
CA SER A 148 -0.89 -16.75 8.38
C SER A 148 -2.05 -17.40 7.62
N ILE A 149 -1.74 -18.31 6.70
CA ILE A 149 -2.73 -19.16 6.04
C ILE A 149 -2.42 -20.62 6.38
N ALA A 150 -3.35 -21.25 7.10
CA ALA A 150 -3.17 -22.62 7.61
C ALA A 150 -1.87 -22.78 8.44
N GLY A 151 -1.52 -21.77 9.24
CA GLY A 151 -0.34 -21.76 10.11
C GLY A 151 0.96 -21.31 9.43
N ASP A 152 0.98 -21.16 8.11
CA ASP A 152 2.13 -20.67 7.37
C ASP A 152 2.07 -19.14 7.20
N LYS A 153 3.13 -18.46 7.66
CA LYS A 153 3.26 -17.00 7.62
C LYS A 153 3.76 -16.49 6.26
N ASP A 154 4.31 -17.36 5.40
CA ASP A 154 4.74 -16.97 4.06
C ASP A 154 3.54 -16.90 3.11
N LYS A 155 2.94 -15.71 3.06
CA LYS A 155 1.88 -15.37 2.11
C LYS A 155 2.41 -14.78 0.81
N ILE A 156 3.65 -14.28 0.82
CA ILE A 156 4.28 -13.65 -0.35
C ILE A 156 4.56 -14.70 -1.43
N SER A 157 5.07 -15.88 -1.06
CA SER A 157 5.35 -16.96 -2.04
C SER A 157 4.11 -17.46 -2.77
N ARG A 158 2.92 -17.21 -2.22
CA ARG A 158 1.63 -17.61 -2.80
C ARG A 158 1.08 -16.59 -3.79
N LEU A 159 1.60 -15.37 -3.82
CA LEU A 159 1.26 -14.38 -4.84
C LEU A 159 1.93 -14.74 -6.17
N PRO A 160 1.30 -14.43 -7.31
CA PRO A 160 1.94 -14.62 -8.60
C PRO A 160 3.15 -13.68 -8.73
N ARG A 161 4.21 -14.16 -9.39
CA ARG A 161 5.42 -13.36 -9.64
C ARG A 161 5.09 -12.05 -10.37
N SER A 162 4.23 -12.14 -11.39
CA SER A 162 3.65 -10.99 -12.05
C SER A 162 2.21 -11.26 -12.47
N VAL A 163 1.45 -10.19 -12.71
CA VAL A 163 0.05 -10.21 -13.13
C VAL A 163 -0.18 -9.19 -14.24
N ALA A 164 -0.91 -9.57 -15.27
CA ALA A 164 -1.35 -8.65 -16.30
C ALA A 164 -2.50 -7.78 -15.74
N LEU A 165 -2.25 -6.49 -15.57
CA LEU A 165 -3.19 -5.53 -15.00
C LEU A 165 -3.30 -4.30 -15.89
N LEU A 166 -4.51 -4.08 -16.44
CA LEU A 166 -4.81 -2.96 -17.35
C LEU A 166 -3.81 -2.84 -18.53
N GLY A 167 -3.34 -3.97 -19.05
CA GLY A 167 -2.36 -4.00 -20.15
C GLY A 167 -0.91 -3.75 -19.74
N GLN A 168 -0.62 -3.68 -18.44
CA GLN A 168 0.74 -3.66 -17.88
C GLN A 168 1.06 -4.99 -17.22
N ASP A 169 2.34 -5.38 -17.22
CA ASP A 169 2.84 -6.50 -16.42
C ASP A 169 3.32 -5.96 -15.06
N VAL A 170 2.64 -6.33 -13.98
CA VAL A 170 2.90 -5.84 -12.62
C VAL A 170 3.53 -6.94 -11.79
N ARG A 171 4.70 -6.71 -11.20
CA ARG A 171 5.41 -7.70 -10.37
C ARG A 171 4.85 -7.79 -8.95
N GLN A 172 3.63 -8.30 -8.84
CA GLN A 172 2.84 -8.34 -7.61
C GLN A 172 3.61 -8.90 -6.40
N GLN A 173 4.24 -10.08 -6.54
CA GLN A 173 5.02 -10.69 -5.46
C GLN A 173 6.19 -9.81 -4.98
N MET A 174 6.84 -9.09 -5.91
CA MET A 174 7.93 -8.19 -5.56
C MET A 174 7.43 -6.97 -4.79
N LEU A 175 6.28 -6.41 -5.17
CA LEU A 175 5.67 -5.30 -4.44
C LEU A 175 5.29 -5.70 -3.01
N ALA A 176 4.74 -6.90 -2.83
CA ALA A 176 4.43 -7.44 -1.51
C ALA A 176 5.69 -7.66 -0.66
N ALA A 177 6.78 -8.15 -1.27
CA ALA A 177 8.07 -8.31 -0.58
C ALA A 177 8.67 -6.96 -0.16
N ILE A 178 8.59 -5.93 -1.00
CA ILE A 178 9.03 -4.57 -0.66
C ILE A 178 8.20 -4.03 0.51
N LEU A 179 6.88 -4.16 0.45
CA LEU A 179 5.98 -3.71 1.52
C LEU A 179 6.31 -4.39 2.85
N ARG A 180 6.35 -5.74 2.89
CA ARG A 180 6.66 -6.49 4.10
C ARG A 180 7.99 -6.07 4.71
N PHE A 181 9.03 -5.94 3.89
CA PHE A 181 10.34 -5.61 4.42
C PHE A 181 10.44 -4.14 4.84
N ALA A 182 9.76 -3.23 4.12
CA ALA A 182 9.69 -1.82 4.52
C ALA A 182 8.96 -1.63 5.86
N ASP A 183 7.90 -2.40 6.08
CA ASP A 183 7.12 -2.45 7.32
C ASP A 183 7.95 -2.99 8.49
N GLU A 184 8.62 -4.13 8.32
CA GLU A 184 9.54 -4.70 9.32
C GLU A 184 10.74 -3.78 9.67
N LEU A 185 11.10 -2.83 8.81
CA LEU A 185 12.15 -1.82 9.06
C LEU A 185 11.62 -0.51 9.65
N ALA A 186 10.30 -0.36 9.71
CA ALA A 186 9.61 0.79 10.30
C ALA A 186 9.26 0.58 11.77
N ASP A 187 9.11 -0.68 12.19
CA ASP A 187 9.05 -1.13 13.60
C ASP A 187 10.42 -1.07 14.31
#